data_AF-A0A1G1F4L6-F1
#
_entry.id   AF-A0A1G1F4L6-F1
#
_cell.length_a   1.000
_cell.length_b   1.000
_cell.length_c   1.000
_cell.angle_alpha   90.00
_cell.angle_beta   90.00
_cell.angle_gamma   90.00
#
_symmetry.space_group_name_H-M   'P 1'
#
loop_
_entity.id
_entity.type
_entity.pdbx_description
1 polymer ?
#
loop_
_entity_poly.entity_id
_entity_poly.type
_entity_poly.pdbx_seq_one_letter_code
_entity_poly.pdbx_strand_id
1 'polypeptide(L)'
;MRETSETSEVLTVLRREGPRWVGIDGVDGSGKSSLAALLSRELGWPHINLDDYVEQNMGQFVEHLHYDDVRDILNKANEPIIIEGVCLLAVLERLEQRLDLLIYVKKVASYGMWYDEDDCAVSGDIDDFMNEKREKLQKFVEMEALMNSEEPQTDVEFPKLAEEIIRYHYKYRPHEKADIVYIRVDR
;
A
#
# COMPACT_ATOMS: atom_id res chain seq x y z
N MET A 1 -11.94 10.02 -10.17
CA MET A 1 -10.53 10.04 -9.73
C MET A 1 -9.97 11.44 -9.87
N ARG A 2 -9.48 12.02 -8.79
CA ARG A 2 -8.76 13.30 -8.73
C ARG A 2 -7.31 13.04 -8.35
N GLU A 3 -6.36 13.68 -9.02
CA GLU A 3 -4.95 13.65 -8.60
C GLU A 3 -4.57 14.99 -7.96
N THR A 4 -3.80 14.96 -6.87
CA THR A 4 -3.34 16.18 -6.18
C THR A 4 -2.09 15.94 -5.35
N SER A 5 -1.20 16.93 -5.26
CA SER A 5 -0.09 16.96 -4.28
C SER A 5 -0.41 17.80 -3.05
N GLU A 6 -1.58 18.45 -3.01
CA GLU A 6 -1.93 19.44 -2.02
C GLU A 6 -2.83 18.85 -0.94
N THR A 7 -2.33 18.75 0.28
CA THR A 7 -3.10 18.17 1.39
C THR A 7 -4.38 18.96 1.71
N SER A 8 -4.38 20.27 1.45
CA SER A 8 -5.57 21.12 1.61
C SER A 8 -6.73 20.71 0.70
N GLU A 9 -6.45 20.20 -0.50
CA GLU A 9 -7.49 19.71 -1.41
C GLU A 9 -8.11 18.43 -0.89
N VAL A 10 -7.30 17.51 -0.35
CA VAL A 10 -7.77 16.28 0.30
C VAL A 10 -8.68 16.62 1.47
N LEU A 11 -8.26 17.51 2.37
CA LEU A 11 -9.06 17.97 3.52
C LEU A 11 -10.38 18.62 3.08
N THR A 12 -10.36 19.40 2.00
CA THR A 12 -11.56 20.04 1.46
C THR A 12 -12.56 19.00 0.98
N VAL A 13 -12.11 17.95 0.29
CA VAL A 13 -12.98 16.84 -0.12
C VAL A 13 -13.54 16.11 1.08
N LEU A 14 -12.70 15.71 2.04
CA LEU A 14 -13.14 14.97 3.22
C LEU A 14 -14.18 15.73 4.03
N ARG A 15 -14.00 17.04 4.25
CA ARG A 15 -14.97 17.88 4.96
C ARG A 15 -16.28 18.07 4.18
N ARG A 16 -16.22 18.10 2.86
CA ARG A 16 -17.39 18.31 2.00
C ARG A 16 -18.23 17.04 1.87
N GLU A 17 -17.59 15.91 1.61
CA GLU A 17 -18.27 14.63 1.38
C GLU A 17 -18.70 13.96 2.70
N GLY A 18 -18.00 14.24 3.80
CA GLY A 18 -18.30 13.66 5.11
C GLY A 18 -18.31 12.11 5.14
N PRO A 19 -17.32 11.42 4.53
CA PRO A 19 -17.26 9.95 4.54
C PRO A 19 -17.12 9.44 5.97
N ARG A 20 -17.67 8.25 6.25
CA ARG A 20 -17.49 7.57 7.54
C ARG A 20 -16.24 6.69 7.52
N TRP A 21 -15.95 6.06 6.39
CA TRP A 21 -14.81 5.16 6.23
C TRP A 21 -13.88 5.65 5.13
N VAL A 22 -12.72 6.19 5.53
CA VAL A 22 -11.68 6.64 4.58
C VAL A 22 -10.51 5.67 4.60
N GLY A 23 -10.17 5.15 3.43
CA GLY A 23 -8.99 4.32 3.24
C GLY A 23 -7.82 5.10 2.68
N ILE A 24 -6.62 4.82 3.17
CA ILE A 24 -5.36 5.30 2.62
C ILE A 24 -4.50 4.09 2.25
N ASP A 25 -4.29 3.91 0.95
CA ASP A 25 -3.63 2.77 0.35
C ASP A 25 -2.37 3.22 -0.42
N GLY A 26 -1.49 2.30 -0.76
CA GLY A 26 -0.18 2.58 -1.36
C GLY A 26 0.91 1.62 -0.94
N VAL A 27 1.96 1.53 -1.75
CA VAL A 27 3.14 0.67 -1.48
C VAL A 27 3.84 1.09 -0.18
N ASP A 28 4.58 0.17 0.43
CA ASP A 28 5.43 0.48 1.58
C ASP A 28 6.38 1.67 1.27
N GLY A 29 6.64 2.53 2.27
CA GLY A 29 7.46 3.73 2.11
C GLY A 29 6.86 4.85 1.24
N SER A 30 5.66 4.68 0.66
CA SER A 30 5.02 5.71 -0.18
C SER A 30 4.61 6.98 0.58
N GLY A 31 4.47 6.90 1.91
CA GLY A 31 4.12 8.02 2.78
C GLY A 31 2.68 8.02 3.31
N LYS A 32 1.96 6.90 3.20
CA LYS A 32 0.62 6.69 3.75
C LYS A 32 0.48 7.17 5.20
N SER A 33 1.33 6.68 6.11
CA SER A 33 1.22 7.00 7.53
C SER A 33 1.45 8.46 7.84
N SER A 34 2.30 9.12 7.05
CA SER A 34 2.48 10.57 7.15
C SER A 34 1.23 11.34 6.72
N LEU A 35 0.59 10.92 5.62
CA LEU A 35 -0.67 11.52 5.16
C LEU A 35 -1.82 11.21 6.14
N ALA A 36 -1.95 9.97 6.59
CA ALA A 36 -2.98 9.52 7.52
C ALA A 36 -2.92 10.28 8.85
N ALA A 37 -1.73 10.37 9.46
CA ALA A 37 -1.52 11.10 10.70
C ALA A 37 -1.82 12.60 10.56
N LEU A 38 -1.46 13.20 9.42
CA LEU A 38 -1.79 14.59 9.13
C LEU A 38 -3.31 14.78 9.03
N LEU A 39 -3.99 13.99 8.19
CA LEU A 39 -5.43 14.10 8.00
C LEU A 39 -6.19 13.86 9.31
N SER A 40 -5.78 12.86 10.08
CA SER A 40 -6.34 12.57 11.40
C SER A 40 -6.23 13.78 12.33
N ARG A 41 -5.05 14.40 12.43
CA ARG A 41 -4.84 15.59 13.25
C ARG A 41 -5.70 16.77 12.82
N GLU A 42 -5.81 17.02 11.52
CA GLU A 42 -6.54 18.18 10.96
C GLU A 42 -8.07 18.01 10.97
N LEU A 43 -8.56 16.77 11.05
CA LEU A 43 -9.99 16.44 11.08
C LEU A 43 -10.48 16.02 12.47
N GLY A 44 -9.57 15.66 13.37
CA GLY A 44 -9.91 15.06 14.67
C GLY A 44 -10.48 13.65 14.55
N TRP A 45 -10.22 12.96 13.43
CA TRP A 45 -10.73 11.60 13.17
C TRP A 45 -9.74 10.55 13.68
N PRO A 46 -10.20 9.43 14.27
CA PRO A 46 -9.34 8.31 14.59
C PRO A 46 -8.60 7.80 13.36
N HIS A 47 -7.35 7.40 13.58
CA HIS A 47 -6.49 6.77 12.59
C HIS A 47 -6.13 5.37 13.06
N ILE A 48 -6.39 4.39 12.21
CA ILE A 48 -6.04 2.98 12.40
C ILE A 48 -4.96 2.64 11.38
N ASN A 49 -3.77 2.27 11.87
CA ASN A 49 -2.73 1.66 11.05
C ASN A 49 -2.89 0.13 11.12
N LEU A 50 -3.17 -0.52 9.99
CA LEU A 50 -3.35 -1.98 9.97
C LEU A 50 -2.06 -2.74 10.31
N ASP A 51 -0.88 -2.14 10.11
CA ASP A 51 0.41 -2.75 10.46
C ASP A 51 0.51 -3.04 11.97
N ASP A 52 -0.21 -2.29 12.81
CA ASP A 52 -0.25 -2.48 14.28
C ASP A 52 -0.96 -3.79 14.68
N TYR A 53 -1.68 -4.42 13.75
CA TYR A 53 -2.48 -5.63 13.96
C TYR A 53 -1.91 -6.84 13.21
N VAL A 54 -0.70 -6.75 12.66
CA VAL A 54 -0.05 -7.85 11.94
C VAL A 54 0.93 -8.59 12.84
N GLU A 55 0.92 -9.92 12.79
CA GLU A 55 1.97 -10.73 13.41
C GLU A 55 3.33 -10.41 12.77
N GLN A 56 4.24 -9.89 13.60
CA GLN A 56 5.54 -9.42 13.13
C GLN A 56 6.43 -10.57 12.67
N ASN A 57 7.28 -10.30 11.68
CA ASN A 57 8.28 -11.23 11.11
C ASN A 57 7.73 -12.44 10.34
N MET A 58 6.47 -12.40 9.90
CA MET A 58 5.88 -13.49 9.11
C MET A 58 6.13 -13.36 7.60
N GLY A 59 6.53 -12.17 7.13
CA GLY A 59 6.85 -11.90 5.73
C GLY A 59 5.64 -11.82 4.79
N GLN A 60 4.42 -11.85 5.33
CA GLN A 60 3.16 -11.62 4.63
C GLN A 60 2.25 -10.78 5.51
N PHE A 61 1.37 -9.99 4.89
CA PHE A 61 0.52 -9.01 5.55
C PHE A 61 -0.91 -9.54 5.74
N VAL A 62 -1.57 -9.95 4.65
CA VAL A 62 -3.03 -10.18 4.68
C VAL A 62 -3.38 -11.43 5.48
N GLU A 63 -2.55 -12.48 5.43
CA GLU A 63 -2.79 -13.74 6.16
C GLU A 63 -2.50 -13.65 7.66
N HIS A 64 -1.67 -12.70 8.08
CA HIS A 64 -1.19 -12.57 9.45
C HIS A 64 -1.80 -11.39 10.21
N LEU A 65 -2.84 -10.78 9.64
CA LEU A 65 -3.60 -9.73 10.31
C LEU A 65 -4.56 -10.34 11.35
N HIS A 66 -4.59 -9.77 12.55
CA HIS A 66 -5.56 -10.10 13.59
C HIS A 66 -6.94 -9.53 13.24
N TYR A 67 -7.67 -10.20 12.35
CA TYR A 67 -8.96 -9.73 11.82
C TYR A 67 -10.02 -9.45 12.89
N ASP A 68 -10.06 -10.25 13.96
CA ASP A 68 -11.05 -10.05 15.02
C ASP A 68 -10.79 -8.74 15.78
N ASP A 69 -9.53 -8.38 16.03
CA ASP A 69 -9.15 -7.11 16.67
C ASP A 69 -9.52 -5.90 15.79
N VAL A 70 -9.19 -5.99 14.49
CA VAL A 70 -9.55 -4.95 13.53
C VAL A 70 -11.07 -4.80 13.47
N ARG A 71 -11.81 -5.90 13.30
CA ARG A 71 -13.29 -5.88 13.26
C ARG A 71 -13.88 -5.24 14.51
N ASP A 72 -13.35 -5.56 15.68
CA ASP A 72 -13.80 -5.02 16.95
C ASP A 72 -13.67 -3.51 17.04
N ILE A 73 -12.56 -2.96 16.55
CA ILE A 73 -12.30 -1.51 16.55
C ILE A 73 -13.20 -0.81 15.54
N LEU A 74 -13.32 -1.35 14.32
CA LEU A 74 -14.22 -0.81 13.32
C LEU A 74 -15.67 -0.77 13.84
N ASN A 75 -16.15 -1.86 14.46
CA ASN A 75 -17.51 -1.93 14.99
C ASN A 75 -17.79 -0.93 16.14
N LYS A 76 -16.76 -0.53 16.89
CA LYS A 76 -16.88 0.44 18.00
C LYS A 76 -16.82 1.90 17.52
N ALA A 77 -16.41 2.14 16.27
CA ALA A 77 -16.29 3.49 15.72
C ALA A 77 -17.66 4.14 15.45
N ASN A 78 -17.92 5.24 16.17
CA ASN A 78 -19.13 6.06 16.00
C ASN A 78 -18.89 7.37 15.23
N GLU A 79 -17.62 7.68 14.97
CA GLU A 79 -17.17 8.85 14.23
C GLU A 79 -16.51 8.42 12.91
N PRO A 80 -16.33 9.33 11.94
CA PRO A 80 -15.52 9.06 10.76
C PRO A 80 -14.11 8.58 11.13
N ILE A 81 -13.60 7.57 10.43
CA ILE A 81 -12.27 7.02 10.68
C ILE A 81 -11.41 6.96 9.42
N ILE A 82 -10.10 7.02 9.65
CA ILE A 82 -9.07 6.82 8.64
C ILE A 82 -8.42 5.46 8.90
N ILE A 83 -8.38 4.60 7.88
CA ILE A 83 -7.74 3.29 7.93
C ILE A 83 -6.63 3.28 6.88
N GLU A 84 -5.44 2.84 7.24
CA GLU A 84 -4.35 2.67 6.29
C GLU A 84 -3.73 1.27 6.28
N GLY A 85 -3.18 0.87 5.12
CA GLY A 85 -2.44 -0.38 4.96
C GLY A 85 -1.96 -0.60 3.51
N VAL A 86 -0.99 -1.48 3.31
CA VAL A 86 -0.37 -1.78 1.99
C VAL A 86 -1.22 -2.69 1.07
N CYS A 87 -2.18 -3.39 1.65
CA CYS A 87 -3.12 -4.29 0.95
C CYS A 87 -4.56 -4.03 1.41
N LEU A 88 -4.91 -2.76 1.67
CA LEU A 88 -6.12 -2.37 2.41
C LEU A 88 -7.41 -2.96 1.80
N LEU A 89 -7.55 -2.88 0.47
CA LEU A 89 -8.76 -3.43 -0.19
C LEU A 89 -8.92 -4.96 -0.03
N ALA A 90 -7.82 -5.72 0.09
CA ALA A 90 -7.90 -7.16 0.34
C ALA A 90 -8.35 -7.45 1.77
N VAL A 91 -7.85 -6.67 2.73
CA VAL A 91 -8.28 -6.76 4.14
C VAL A 91 -9.77 -6.45 4.28
N LEU A 92 -10.23 -5.37 3.63
CA LEU A 92 -11.64 -4.96 3.70
C LEU A 92 -12.57 -5.96 3.00
N GLU A 93 -12.13 -6.59 1.91
CA GLU A 93 -12.87 -7.70 1.28
C GLU A 93 -13.09 -8.85 2.28
N ARG A 94 -12.06 -9.26 3.04
CA ARG A 94 -12.19 -10.31 4.06
C ARG A 94 -13.03 -9.90 5.27
N LEU A 95 -13.04 -8.61 5.61
CA LEU A 95 -13.90 -8.06 6.66
C LEU A 95 -15.35 -7.82 6.20
N GLU A 96 -15.64 -8.03 4.91
CA GLU A 96 -16.91 -7.67 4.28
C GLU A 96 -17.29 -6.19 4.48
N GLN A 97 -16.28 -5.32 4.54
CA GLN A 97 -16.43 -3.87 4.71
C GLN A 97 -16.17 -3.13 3.40
N ARG A 98 -16.71 -1.92 3.29
CA ARG A 98 -16.49 -1.01 2.17
C ARG A 98 -16.05 0.35 2.66
N LEU A 99 -15.18 1.00 1.89
CA LEU A 99 -14.83 2.40 2.08
C LEU A 99 -15.88 3.28 1.45
N ASP A 100 -16.11 4.44 2.06
CA ASP A 100 -16.85 5.53 1.44
C ASP A 100 -15.94 6.37 0.53
N LEU A 101 -14.63 6.42 0.85
CA LEU A 101 -13.64 7.13 0.07
C LEU A 101 -12.28 6.43 0.14
N LEU A 102 -11.64 6.21 -1.00
CA LEU A 102 -10.29 5.66 -1.12
C LEU A 102 -9.29 6.73 -1.59
N ILE A 103 -8.22 6.89 -0.84
CA ILE A 103 -7.04 7.67 -1.20
C ILE A 103 -5.90 6.71 -1.51
N TYR A 104 -5.25 6.85 -2.66
CA TYR A 104 -4.04 6.11 -2.99
C TYR A 104 -2.83 7.05 -3.00
N VAL A 105 -1.75 6.69 -2.31
CA VAL A 105 -0.52 7.49 -2.26
C VAL A 105 0.48 7.01 -3.31
N LYS A 106 0.81 7.87 -4.29
CA LYS A 106 1.90 7.65 -5.24
C LYS A 106 3.13 8.42 -4.78
N LYS A 107 4.25 7.73 -4.58
CA LYS A 107 5.56 8.37 -4.44
C LYS A 107 6.12 8.64 -5.83
N VAL A 108 6.38 9.90 -6.16
CA VAL A 108 6.93 10.27 -7.48
C VAL A 108 8.26 10.98 -7.32
N ALA A 109 9.18 10.73 -8.24
CA ALA A 109 10.42 11.49 -8.33
C ALA A 109 10.13 12.94 -8.74
N SER A 110 11.07 13.85 -8.47
CA SER A 110 10.96 15.28 -8.83
C SER A 110 10.72 15.53 -10.34
N TYR A 111 11.11 14.58 -11.19
CA TYR A 111 10.90 14.62 -12.64
C TYR A 111 9.65 13.84 -13.12
N GLY A 112 8.79 13.39 -12.20
CA GLY A 112 7.45 12.87 -12.50
C GLY A 112 7.31 11.35 -12.65
N MET A 113 8.40 10.58 -12.55
CA MET A 113 8.33 9.11 -12.55
C MET A 113 7.71 8.61 -11.24
N TRP A 114 6.74 7.70 -11.33
CA TRP A 114 6.24 6.97 -10.17
C TRP A 114 7.18 5.80 -9.84
N TYR A 115 7.73 5.80 -8.61
CA TYR A 115 8.70 4.79 -8.17
C TYR A 115 8.21 3.35 -8.28
N ASP A 116 6.92 3.11 -8.03
CA ASP A 116 6.36 1.76 -7.92
C ASP A 116 5.54 1.36 -9.16
N GLU A 117 5.63 2.12 -10.25
CA GLU A 117 4.80 1.93 -11.45
C GLU A 117 4.91 0.50 -12.00
N ASP A 118 6.13 -0.02 -12.13
CA ASP A 118 6.37 -1.37 -12.65
C ASP A 118 5.68 -2.46 -11.81
N ASP A 119 5.65 -2.29 -10.49
CA ASP A 119 5.09 -3.27 -9.54
C ASP A 119 3.58 -3.11 -9.35
N CYS A 120 3.07 -1.89 -9.54
CA CYS A 120 1.66 -1.57 -9.31
C CYS A 120 0.82 -1.66 -10.59
N ALA A 121 1.39 -1.32 -11.74
CA ALA A 121 0.71 -1.21 -13.02
C ALA A 121 1.06 -2.37 -13.97
N VAL A 122 1.35 -3.55 -13.42
CA VAL A 122 1.68 -4.77 -14.20
C VAL A 122 0.65 -5.00 -15.30
N SER A 123 1.10 -5.06 -16.55
CA SER A 123 0.27 -5.43 -17.70
C SER A 123 0.63 -6.83 -18.18
N GLY A 124 -0.35 -7.63 -18.55
CA GLY A 124 -0.13 -9.01 -19.03
C GLY A 124 -0.30 -10.05 -17.94
N ASP A 125 0.34 -11.20 -18.12
CA ASP A 125 0.25 -12.31 -17.18
C ASP A 125 1.11 -12.05 -15.93
N ILE A 126 0.51 -12.27 -14.75
CA ILE A 126 1.16 -11.99 -13.47
C ILE A 126 2.25 -13.01 -13.14
N ASP A 127 2.10 -14.27 -13.54
CA ASP A 127 3.08 -15.30 -13.22
C ASP A 127 4.32 -15.16 -14.09
N ASP A 128 4.15 -14.79 -15.36
CA ASP A 128 5.28 -14.40 -16.22
C ASP A 128 6.05 -13.21 -15.64
N PHE A 129 5.34 -12.15 -15.22
CA PHE A 129 5.96 -10.98 -14.57
C PHE A 129 6.73 -11.35 -13.29
N MET A 130 6.13 -12.20 -12.44
CA MET A 130 6.79 -12.65 -11.21
C MET A 130 8.02 -13.52 -11.49
N ASN A 131 7.99 -14.36 -12.53
CA ASN A 131 9.14 -15.16 -12.94
C ASN A 131 10.28 -14.26 -13.44
N GLU A 132 9.99 -13.24 -14.25
CA GLU A 132 11.00 -12.27 -14.67
C GLU A 132 11.64 -11.53 -13.49
N LYS A 133 10.85 -11.15 -12.48
CA LYS A 133 11.35 -10.51 -11.25
C LYS A 133 12.29 -11.44 -10.47
N ARG A 134 11.93 -12.72 -10.32
CA ARG A 134 12.78 -13.74 -9.68
C ARG A 134 14.10 -13.94 -10.43
N GLU A 135 14.05 -14.06 -11.76
CA GLU A 135 15.27 -14.19 -12.57
C GLU A 135 16.18 -12.97 -12.46
N LYS A 136 15.61 -11.75 -12.45
CA LYS A 136 16.39 -10.51 -12.27
C LYS A 136 17.06 -10.47 -10.90
N LEU A 137 16.37 -10.88 -9.85
CA LEU A 137 16.94 -10.97 -8.50
C LEU A 137 18.09 -11.97 -8.45
N GLN A 138 17.90 -13.17 -9.02
CA GLN A 138 18.94 -14.21 -9.07
C GLN A 138 20.19 -13.71 -9.82
N LYS A 139 20.01 -13.08 -10.99
CA LYS A 139 21.11 -12.49 -11.77
C LYS A 139 21.83 -11.38 -11.00
N PHE A 140 21.11 -10.57 -10.23
CA PHE A 140 21.71 -9.52 -9.40
C PHE A 140 22.61 -10.12 -8.33
N VAL A 141 22.13 -11.14 -7.61
CA VAL A 141 22.91 -11.81 -6.56
C VAL A 141 24.14 -12.53 -7.13
N GLU A 142 23.99 -13.21 -8.27
CA GLU A 142 25.12 -13.85 -8.95
C GLU A 142 26.21 -12.84 -9.34
N MET A 143 25.81 -11.68 -9.85
CA MET A 143 26.73 -10.59 -10.20
C MET A 143 27.40 -9.98 -8.96
N GLU A 144 26.67 -9.78 -7.87
CA GLU A 144 27.21 -9.27 -6.61
C GLU A 144 28.25 -10.22 -6.02
N ALA A 145 27.96 -11.52 -5.98
CA ALA A 145 28.90 -12.54 -5.51
C ALA A 145 30.18 -12.57 -6.36
N LEU A 146 30.06 -12.49 -7.69
CA LEU A 146 31.21 -12.41 -8.59
C LEU A 146 32.07 -11.17 -8.32
N MET A 147 31.45 -10.01 -8.10
CA MET A 147 32.17 -8.76 -7.78
C MET A 147 32.91 -8.85 -6.44
N ASN A 148 32.34 -9.58 -5.47
CA ASN A 148 32.92 -9.79 -4.15
C ASN A 148 33.86 -11.00 -4.08
N SER A 149 34.03 -11.76 -5.18
CA SER A 149 34.78 -13.01 -5.23
C SER A 149 34.26 -14.08 -4.26
N GLU A 150 32.94 -14.13 -4.09
CA GLU A 150 32.22 -15.08 -3.24
C GLU A 150 31.47 -16.12 -4.10
N GLU A 151 31.10 -17.25 -3.51
CA GLU A 151 30.20 -18.19 -4.17
C GLU A 151 28.75 -17.64 -4.16
N PRO A 152 28.04 -17.66 -5.29
CA PRO A 152 26.69 -17.14 -5.36
C PRO A 152 25.72 -18.00 -4.54
N GLN A 153 24.82 -17.34 -3.80
CA GLN A 153 23.69 -18.03 -3.18
C GLN A 153 22.76 -18.57 -4.27
N THR A 154 22.42 -19.86 -4.16
CA THR A 154 21.54 -20.56 -5.11
C THR A 154 20.06 -20.51 -4.71
N ASP A 155 19.77 -20.20 -3.45
CA ASP A 155 18.44 -20.37 -2.86
C ASP A 155 17.81 -19.01 -2.49
N VAL A 156 18.06 -17.98 -3.31
CA VAL A 156 17.50 -16.65 -3.07
C VAL A 156 16.00 -16.65 -3.38
N GLU A 157 15.19 -16.64 -2.33
CA GLU A 157 13.76 -16.48 -2.46
C GLU A 157 13.39 -15.01 -2.68
N PHE A 158 12.45 -14.77 -3.59
CA PHE A 158 11.87 -13.44 -3.75
C PHE A 158 11.10 -13.06 -2.48
N PRO A 159 11.22 -11.82 -1.96
CA PRO A 159 10.56 -11.43 -0.73
C PRO A 159 9.04 -11.62 -0.79
N LYS A 160 8.50 -12.44 0.11
CA LYS A 160 7.08 -12.84 0.13
C LYS A 160 6.13 -11.64 0.20
N LEU A 161 6.46 -10.62 1.01
CA LEU A 161 5.65 -9.41 1.14
C LEU A 161 5.64 -8.61 -0.17
N ALA A 162 6.78 -8.51 -0.86
CA ALA A 162 6.85 -7.82 -2.15
C ALA A 162 5.99 -8.55 -3.20
N GLU A 163 6.06 -9.88 -3.24
CA GLU A 163 5.18 -10.68 -4.11
C GLU A 163 3.70 -10.48 -3.77
N GLU A 164 3.34 -10.47 -2.49
CA GLU A 164 1.97 -10.22 -2.05
C GLU A 164 1.48 -8.84 -2.49
N ILE A 165 2.29 -7.78 -2.33
CA ILE A 165 1.95 -6.41 -2.74
C ILE A 165 1.76 -6.31 -4.25
N ILE A 166 2.63 -6.93 -5.06
CA ILE A 166 2.53 -6.94 -6.53
C ILE A 166 1.23 -7.64 -6.96
N ARG A 167 0.97 -8.85 -6.44
CA ARG A 167 -0.25 -9.62 -6.74
C ARG A 167 -1.50 -8.88 -6.27
N TYR A 168 -1.43 -8.22 -5.12
CA TYR A 168 -2.48 -7.35 -4.61
C TYR A 168 -2.77 -6.20 -5.59
N HIS A 169 -1.76 -5.47 -6.05
CA HIS A 169 -1.96 -4.37 -7.00
C HIS A 169 -2.50 -4.88 -8.35
N TYR A 170 -2.03 -6.03 -8.82
CA TYR A 170 -2.54 -6.67 -10.03
C TYR A 170 -4.04 -6.99 -9.93
N LYS A 171 -4.49 -7.58 -8.81
CA LYS A 171 -5.90 -7.97 -8.58
C LYS A 171 -6.81 -6.79 -8.27
N TYR A 172 -6.40 -5.93 -7.34
CA TYR A 172 -7.29 -4.90 -6.78
C TYR A 172 -7.17 -3.55 -7.47
N ARG A 173 -6.03 -3.22 -8.09
CA ARG A 173 -5.76 -1.94 -8.75
C ARG A 173 -6.18 -0.72 -7.90
N PRO A 174 -5.71 -0.59 -6.65
CA PRO A 174 -6.17 0.48 -5.75
C PRO A 174 -5.90 1.87 -6.33
N HIS A 175 -4.78 2.06 -7.03
CA HIS A 175 -4.44 3.31 -7.71
C HIS A 175 -5.41 3.69 -8.85
N GLU A 176 -6.10 2.72 -9.46
CA GLU A 176 -7.13 2.97 -10.49
C GLU A 176 -8.53 3.13 -9.90
N LYS A 177 -8.76 2.55 -8.70
CA LYS A 177 -10.06 2.62 -8.00
C LYS A 177 -10.17 3.80 -7.04
N ALA A 178 -9.06 4.48 -6.75
CA ALA A 178 -9.05 5.58 -5.81
C ALA A 178 -9.92 6.76 -6.26
N ASP A 179 -10.62 7.34 -5.31
CA ASP A 179 -11.32 8.61 -5.50
C ASP A 179 -10.31 9.75 -5.62
N ILE A 180 -9.23 9.67 -4.82
CA ILE A 180 -8.11 10.61 -4.80
C ILE A 180 -6.78 9.85 -4.93
N VAL A 181 -5.95 10.27 -5.88
CA VAL A 181 -4.55 9.89 -5.94
C VAL A 181 -3.72 11.04 -5.37
N TYR A 182 -3.11 10.82 -4.21
CA TYR A 182 -2.23 11.78 -3.56
C TYR A 182 -0.78 11.60 -4.04
N ILE A 183 -0.22 12.65 -4.63
CA ILE A 183 1.11 12.66 -5.22
C ILE A 183 2.13 13.18 -4.19
N ARG A 184 2.97 12.28 -3.67
CA ARG A 184 4.11 12.64 -2.82
C ARG A 184 5.37 12.77 -3.66
N VAL A 185 5.80 14.00 -3.91
CA VAL A 185 7.06 14.26 -4.62
C VAL A 185 8.25 14.05 -3.68
N ASP A 186 9.15 13.13 -4.03
CA ASP A 186 10.43 12.94 -3.35
C ASP A 186 11.35 14.12 -3.71
N ARG A 187 11.79 14.85 -2.68
CA ARG A 187 12.59 16.07 -2.83
C ARG A 187 14.06 15.81 -2.54
#